data_AF-A0A9P7Q7M5-F1
#
_entry.id   AF-A0A9P7Q7M5-F1
#
_cell.length_a   1.000
_cell.length_b   1.000
_cell.length_c   1.000
_cell.angle_alpha   90.00
_cell.angle_beta   90.00
_cell.angle_gamma   90.00
#
_symmetry.space_group_name_H-M   'P 1'
#
loop_
_entity.id
_entity.type
_entity.pdbx_description
1 polymer ?
#
loop_
_entity_poly.entity_id
_entity_poly.type
_entity_poly.pdbx_seq_one_letter_code
_entity_poly.pdbx_strand_id
1 'polypeptide(L)'
;MEYHELDPKGDIILTLRHQNLQSFPGTIEVADSQVIERTASGPGDIDSVRFRLSSEHLIRASPVFKAMITGPWKESLAFSAATEKHSAESPDEDALPEITTTGWDKKAFLLLLEILHGWHKHALPDVDACMLVNICVMVDYYQCHKAVEGFADAWIGCIMDTFPLSYG
;
A
#
# COMPACT_ATOMS: atom_id res chain seq x y z
N MET A 1 6.55 -11.88 -3.55
CA MET A 1 5.23 -11.22 -3.65
C MET A 1 4.50 -11.42 -2.34
N GLU A 2 4.22 -10.34 -1.62
CA GLU A 2 3.55 -10.37 -0.31
C GLU A 2 2.05 -10.11 -0.52
N TYR A 3 1.18 -10.91 0.10
CA TYR A 3 -0.27 -10.83 -0.08
C TYR A 3 -0.97 -10.65 1.26
N HIS A 4 -1.79 -9.60 1.36
CA HIS A 4 -2.58 -9.27 2.54
C HIS A 4 -4.06 -9.35 2.20
N GLU A 5 -4.77 -10.27 2.84
CA GLU A 5 -6.22 -10.39 2.72
C GLU A 5 -6.90 -9.57 3.81
N LEU A 6 -7.44 -8.42 3.43
CA LEU A 6 -8.17 -7.52 4.33
C LEU A 6 -9.68 -7.80 4.27
N ASP A 7 -10.18 -8.28 3.13
CA ASP A 7 -11.56 -8.72 2.96
C ASP A 7 -11.65 -10.08 2.24
N PRO A 8 -12.16 -11.15 2.89
CA PRO A 8 -12.40 -12.43 2.23
C PRO A 8 -13.46 -12.37 1.12
N LYS A 9 -14.34 -11.34 1.13
CA LYS A 9 -15.30 -11.04 0.07
C LYS A 9 -14.86 -9.88 -0.82
N GLY A 10 -13.60 -9.48 -0.73
CA GLY A 10 -13.06 -8.39 -1.53
C GLY A 10 -13.18 -8.65 -3.02
N ASP A 11 -13.67 -7.64 -3.73
CA ASP A 11 -13.93 -7.59 -5.17
C ASP A 11 -12.88 -6.75 -5.92
N ILE A 12 -11.83 -6.26 -5.24
CA ILE A 12 -10.74 -5.51 -5.85
C ILE A 12 -9.39 -5.88 -5.24
N ILE A 13 -8.36 -5.91 -6.10
CA ILE A 13 -6.96 -6.05 -5.69
C ILE A 13 -6.25 -4.70 -5.83
N LEU A 14 -5.49 -4.31 -4.81
CA LEU A 14 -4.64 -3.13 -4.85
C LEU A 14 -3.18 -3.58 -4.71
N THR A 15 -2.36 -3.26 -5.69
CA THR A 15 -0.95 -3.63 -5.74
C THR A 15 -0.09 -2.41 -5.46
N LEU A 16 0.63 -2.42 -4.34
CA LEU A 16 1.68 -1.47 -4.02
C LEU A 16 2.99 -1.96 -4.62
N ARG A 17 3.46 -1.29 -5.68
CA ARG A 17 4.79 -1.53 -6.23
C ARG A 17 5.80 -0.68 -5.49
N HIS A 18 6.88 -1.28 -5.02
CA HIS A 18 7.98 -0.53 -4.45
C HIS A 18 8.54 0.43 -5.51
N GLN A 19 8.82 1.68 -5.14
CA GLN A 19 9.66 2.52 -5.98
C GLN A 19 11.03 1.87 -6.01
N ASN A 20 11.33 1.15 -7.09
CA ASN A 20 12.68 0.82 -7.44
C ASN A 20 13.37 2.17 -7.73
N LEU A 21 13.85 2.82 -6.67
CA LEU A 21 14.93 3.79 -6.79
C LEU A 21 16.06 2.97 -7.40
N GLN A 22 16.15 2.98 -8.74
CA GLN A 22 17.34 2.51 -9.41
C GLN A 22 18.48 3.25 -8.72
N SER A 23 19.36 2.50 -8.05
CA SER A 23 20.61 3.05 -7.50
C SER A 23 21.18 3.98 -8.55
N PHE A 24 21.32 5.26 -8.18
CA PHE A 24 22.00 6.22 -9.03
C PHE A 24 23.33 5.61 -9.48
N PRO A 25 23.66 5.60 -10.78
CA PRO A 25 24.96 5.14 -11.25
C PRO A 25 25.99 6.18 -10.80
N GLY A 26 26.57 5.99 -9.63
CA GLY A 26 27.49 6.96 -9.06
C GLY A 26 28.06 6.68 -7.67
N THR A 27 27.63 5.64 -6.95
CA THR A 27 28.31 5.26 -5.71
C THR A 27 29.39 4.23 -6.02
N ILE A 28 30.63 4.71 -5.96
CA ILE A 28 31.87 3.95 -6.12
C ILE A 28 31.82 2.68 -5.28
N GLU A 29 31.98 1.54 -5.94
CA GLU A 29 32.23 0.25 -5.33
C GLU A 29 33.53 0.32 -4.52
N VAL A 30 33.43 0.12 -3.21
CA VAL A 30 34.56 -0.38 -2.43
C VAL A 30 34.15 -1.77 -1.96
N ALA A 31 34.64 -2.75 -2.69
CA ALA A 31 34.48 -4.15 -2.42
C ALA A 31 35.10 -4.50 -1.06
N ASP A 32 34.36 -5.27 -0.25
CA ASP A 32 34.99 -6.43 0.34
C ASP A 32 34.03 -7.63 0.31
N SER A 33 34.61 -8.77 -0.05
CA SER A 33 33.93 -9.90 -0.65
C SER A 33 33.39 -10.91 0.37
N GLN A 34 32.64 -11.89 -0.15
CA GLN A 34 32.09 -13.12 0.45
C GLN A 34 30.62 -12.96 0.89
N VAL A 35 29.60 -13.53 0.22
CA VAL A 35 29.50 -14.74 -0.60
C VAL A 35 28.45 -14.53 -1.70
N ILE A 36 28.80 -14.85 -2.94
CA ILE A 36 27.91 -14.85 -4.10
C ILE A 36 27.39 -16.28 -4.29
N GLU A 37 26.08 -16.49 -4.13
CA GLU A 37 25.38 -17.54 -4.88
C GLU A 37 24.25 -16.89 -5.66
N ARG A 38 24.58 -16.57 -6.93
CA ARG A 38 23.64 -16.18 -7.97
C ARG A 38 22.85 -17.41 -8.36
N THR A 39 21.56 -17.43 -8.04
CA THR A 39 20.59 -18.14 -8.87
C THR A 39 19.85 -17.08 -9.68
N ALA A 40 20.09 -17.12 -10.99
CA ALA A 40 19.39 -16.32 -11.97
C ALA A 40 17.89 -16.64 -11.90
N SER A 41 17.08 -15.64 -11.55
CA SER A 41 15.64 -15.65 -11.80
C SER A 41 15.30 -14.37 -12.55
N GLY A 42 14.41 -14.47 -13.54
CA GLY A 42 14.16 -13.47 -14.57
C GLY A 42 13.66 -12.10 -14.06
N PRO A 43 13.39 -11.15 -14.97
CA PRO A 43 12.87 -9.83 -14.62
C PRO A 43 11.39 -9.96 -14.23
N GLY A 44 11.13 -10.44 -13.02
CA GLY A 44 9.80 -10.70 -12.50
C GLY A 44 9.68 -10.25 -11.05
N ASP A 45 9.18 -9.04 -10.88
CA ASP A 45 8.26 -8.66 -9.79
C ASP A 45 8.60 -9.15 -8.36
N ILE A 46 9.79 -8.79 -7.86
CA ILE A 46 10.27 -9.28 -6.55
C ILE A 46 9.85 -8.41 -5.36
N ASP A 47 9.24 -7.24 -5.55
CA ASP A 47 8.94 -6.33 -4.42
C ASP A 47 7.60 -5.58 -4.50
N SER A 48 6.58 -6.24 -5.05
CA SER A 48 5.20 -5.75 -4.98
C SER A 48 4.40 -6.43 -3.85
N VAL A 49 3.53 -5.65 -3.22
CA VAL A 49 2.60 -6.10 -2.17
C VAL A 49 1.18 -5.99 -2.69
N ARG A 50 0.40 -7.07 -2.60
CA ARG A 50 -1.00 -7.11 -3.04
C ARG A 50 -1.93 -7.10 -1.83
N PHE A 51 -2.99 -6.31 -1.92
CA PHE A 51 -4.02 -6.18 -0.90
C PHE A 51 -5.38 -6.52 -1.50
N ARG A 52 -6.10 -7.48 -0.91
CA ARG A 52 -7.48 -7.79 -1.31
C ARG A 52 -8.46 -7.03 -0.44
N LEU A 53 -9.30 -6.23 -1.08
CA LEU A 53 -10.16 -5.23 -0.44
C LEU A 53 -11.56 -5.26 -1.06
N SER A 54 -12.52 -4.67 -0.35
CA SER A 54 -13.84 -4.38 -0.90
C SER A 54 -13.90 -2.97 -1.48
N SER A 55 -14.34 -2.89 -2.74
CA SER A 55 -14.54 -1.65 -3.48
C SER A 55 -15.58 -0.76 -2.80
N GLU A 56 -16.64 -1.32 -2.22
CA GLU A 56 -17.68 -0.59 -1.51
C GLU A 56 -17.12 0.20 -0.31
N HIS A 57 -16.26 -0.44 0.48
CA HIS A 57 -15.62 0.20 1.63
C HIS A 57 -14.70 1.34 1.20
N LEU A 58 -13.89 1.12 0.16
CA LEU A 58 -12.99 2.14 -0.41
C LEU A 58 -13.76 3.32 -1.02
N ILE A 59 -14.79 3.05 -1.82
CA ILE A 59 -15.66 4.05 -2.45
C ILE A 59 -16.34 4.92 -1.41
N ARG A 60 -16.79 4.30 -0.30
CA ARG A 60 -17.48 5.01 0.78
C ARG A 60 -16.52 5.89 1.58
N ALA A 61 -15.29 5.43 1.79
CA ALA A 61 -14.32 6.10 2.64
C ALA A 61 -13.51 7.19 1.91
N SER A 62 -13.36 7.10 0.58
CA SER A 62 -12.54 8.02 -0.21
C SER A 62 -13.17 8.38 -1.56
N PRO A 63 -13.30 9.67 -1.88
CA PRO A 63 -13.74 10.10 -3.21
C PRO A 63 -12.68 9.79 -4.29
N VAL A 64 -11.40 9.72 -3.92
CA VAL A 64 -10.31 9.40 -4.85
C VAL A 64 -10.35 7.93 -5.23
N PHE A 65 -10.52 7.01 -4.27
CA PHE A 65 -10.75 5.61 -4.58
C PHE A 65 -12.04 5.41 -5.38
N LYS A 66 -13.11 6.16 -5.07
CA LYS A 66 -14.32 6.15 -5.90
C LYS A 66 -14.05 6.53 -7.35
N ALA A 67 -13.28 7.58 -7.58
CA ALA A 67 -12.89 8.00 -8.93
C ALA A 67 -11.97 6.98 -9.61
N MET A 68 -11.04 6.35 -8.89
CA MET A 68 -10.18 5.29 -9.43
C MET A 68 -10.97 4.05 -9.83
N ILE A 69 -11.97 3.64 -9.05
CA ILE A 69 -12.76 2.43 -9.27
C ILE A 69 -13.89 2.64 -10.29
N THR A 70 -14.56 3.79 -10.22
CA THR A 70 -15.78 4.07 -11.02
C THR A 70 -15.49 4.93 -12.26
N GLY A 71 -14.36 5.65 -12.27
CA GLY A 71 -14.01 6.59 -13.33
C GLY A 71 -13.46 5.92 -14.61
N PRO A 72 -13.12 6.72 -15.63
CA PRO A 72 -12.59 6.24 -16.91
C PRO A 72 -11.25 5.49 -16.78
N TRP A 73 -10.56 5.62 -15.64
CA TRP A 73 -9.39 4.80 -15.30
C TRP A 73 -9.68 3.29 -15.20
N LYS A 74 -10.94 2.86 -15.19
CA LYS A 74 -11.34 1.47 -15.38
C LYS A 74 -10.74 0.83 -16.64
N GLU A 75 -10.46 1.60 -17.69
CA GLU A 75 -9.79 1.11 -18.92
C GLU A 75 -8.30 0.78 -18.69
N SER A 76 -7.62 1.54 -17.82
CA SER A 76 -6.24 1.24 -17.39
C SER A 76 -6.16 0.00 -16.51
N LEU A 77 -7.23 -0.27 -15.75
CA LEU A 77 -7.38 -1.47 -14.91
C LEU A 77 -7.51 -2.75 -15.74
N ALA A 78 -8.21 -2.65 -16.87
CA ALA A 78 -8.29 -3.73 -17.85
C ALA A 78 -6.99 -3.89 -18.66
N PHE A 79 -6.21 -2.82 -18.81
CA PHE A 79 -4.96 -2.83 -19.57
C PHE A 79 -3.80 -3.53 -18.82
N SER A 80 -3.75 -3.48 -17.48
CA SER A 80 -2.78 -4.27 -16.71
C SER A 80 -3.06 -5.78 -16.78
N ALA A 81 -4.34 -6.18 -16.80
CA ALA A 81 -4.73 -7.57 -17.09
C ALA A 81 -4.41 -7.99 -18.55
N ALA A 82 -4.29 -7.03 -19.46
CA ALA A 82 -3.91 -7.29 -20.86
C ALA A 82 -2.39 -7.28 -21.10
N THR A 83 -1.59 -6.65 -20.22
CA THR A 83 -0.14 -6.49 -20.44
C THR A 83 0.68 -7.69 -19.93
N GLU A 84 0.10 -8.57 -19.11
CA GLU A 84 0.68 -9.88 -18.79
C GLU A 84 0.24 -11.01 -19.74
N LYS A 85 -0.42 -10.69 -20.88
CA LYS A 85 -0.69 -11.67 -21.94
C LYS A 85 0.52 -11.90 -22.85
N HIS A 86 1.64 -12.30 -22.26
CA HIS A 86 2.76 -12.91 -22.98
C HIS A 86 3.19 -14.20 -22.29
N SER A 87 2.24 -15.08 -21.97
CA SER A 87 2.37 -16.54 -22.10
C SER A 87 1.01 -17.17 -21.85
N ALA A 88 0.77 -18.27 -22.55
CA ALA A 88 -0.52 -18.86 -22.79
C ALA A 88 -1.25 -19.35 -21.53
N GLU A 89 -2.58 -19.42 -21.68
CA GLU A 89 -3.54 -20.35 -21.05
C GLU A 89 -4.65 -19.65 -20.25
N SER A 90 -5.89 -19.84 -20.76
CA SER A 90 -7.22 -19.45 -20.23
C SER A 90 -7.50 -17.98 -19.84
N PRO A 91 -8.57 -17.34 -20.36
CA PRO A 91 -9.14 -16.19 -19.71
C PRO A 91 -9.83 -16.68 -18.43
N ASP A 92 -9.15 -16.57 -17.29
CA ASP A 92 -9.81 -16.76 -15.99
C ASP A 92 -10.89 -15.68 -15.83
N GLU A 93 -12.15 -16.09 -15.91
CA GLU A 93 -13.35 -15.26 -15.68
C GLU A 93 -13.45 -14.75 -14.22
N ASP A 94 -12.44 -15.00 -13.39
CA ASP A 94 -12.31 -14.60 -11.98
C ASP A 94 -11.20 -13.57 -11.72
N ALA A 95 -10.63 -12.98 -12.78
CA ALA A 95 -9.61 -11.92 -12.62
C ALA A 95 -10.23 -10.65 -12.02
N LEU A 96 -10.03 -10.47 -10.71
CA LEU A 96 -10.49 -9.28 -10.00
C LEU A 96 -9.81 -8.01 -10.55
N PRO A 97 -10.53 -6.87 -10.59
CA PRO A 97 -9.96 -5.59 -10.97
C PRO A 97 -8.73 -5.23 -10.11
N GLU A 98 -7.61 -4.81 -10.74
CA GLU A 98 -6.35 -4.52 -10.05
C GLU A 98 -5.93 -3.04 -10.17
N ILE A 99 -5.85 -2.32 -9.05
CA ILE A 99 -5.30 -0.95 -8.97
C ILE A 99 -3.83 -1.02 -8.58
N THR A 100 -2.94 -0.42 -9.38
CA THR A 100 -1.53 -0.27 -8.99
C THR A 100 -1.26 1.11 -8.39
N THR A 101 -0.56 1.15 -7.26
CA THR A 101 -0.02 2.37 -6.65
C THR A 101 1.48 2.21 -6.37
N THR A 102 2.23 3.32 -6.34
CA THR A 102 3.67 3.34 -6.07
C THR A 102 4.01 4.44 -5.07
N GLY A 103 5.16 4.32 -4.40
CA GLY A 103 5.73 5.41 -3.59
C GLY A 103 5.22 5.53 -2.15
N TRP A 104 4.34 4.62 -1.71
CA TRP A 104 3.86 4.59 -0.33
C TRP A 104 4.70 3.67 0.55
N ASP A 105 4.86 4.06 1.82
CA ASP A 105 5.37 3.15 2.85
C ASP A 105 4.40 1.99 3.04
N LYS A 106 4.92 0.75 3.00
CA LYS A 106 4.11 -0.47 3.03
C LYS A 106 3.26 -0.56 4.30
N LYS A 107 3.82 -0.23 5.45
CA LYS A 107 3.14 -0.36 6.75
C LYS A 107 2.09 0.72 6.94
N ALA A 108 2.42 1.97 6.60
CA ALA A 108 1.48 3.08 6.68
C ALA A 108 0.30 2.86 5.71
N PHE A 109 0.58 2.33 4.51
CA PHE A 109 -0.45 2.04 3.52
C PHE A 109 -1.36 0.88 3.96
N LEU A 110 -0.79 -0.22 4.47
CA LEU A 110 -1.57 -1.33 5.04
C LEU A 110 -2.47 -0.84 6.19
N LEU A 111 -1.93 -0.02 7.10
CA LEU A 111 -2.70 0.54 8.21
C LEU A 111 -3.87 1.42 7.73
N LEU A 112 -3.63 2.29 6.75
CA LEU A 112 -4.70 3.09 6.16
C LEU A 112 -5.80 2.20 5.58
N LEU A 113 -5.43 1.16 4.81
CA LEU A 113 -6.39 0.24 4.23
C LEU A 113 -7.19 -0.55 5.29
N GLU A 114 -6.55 -0.99 6.38
CA GLU A 114 -7.22 -1.61 7.52
C GLU A 114 -8.26 -0.67 8.15
N ILE A 115 -7.95 0.62 8.26
CA ILE A 115 -8.87 1.62 8.80
C ILE A 115 -10.05 1.85 7.85
N LEU A 116 -9.80 1.99 6.54
CA LEU A 116 -10.85 2.22 5.55
C LEU A 116 -11.80 1.03 5.41
N HIS A 117 -11.28 -0.19 5.58
CA HIS A 117 -12.08 -1.42 5.55
C HIS A 117 -12.92 -1.61 6.82
N GLY A 118 -12.53 -0.93 7.90
CA GLY A 118 -13.09 -1.12 9.23
C GLY A 118 -12.07 -1.83 10.08
N TRP A 119 -11.46 -1.06 10.98
CA TRP A 119 -10.52 -1.59 11.95
C TRP A 119 -11.21 -2.62 12.85
N HIS A 120 -10.89 -3.89 12.65
CA HIS A 120 -11.49 -5.02 13.36
C HIS A 120 -10.62 -5.54 14.52
N LYS A 121 -9.45 -4.92 14.74
CA LYS A 121 -8.54 -5.32 15.81
C LYS A 121 -8.88 -4.61 17.11
N HIS A 122 -8.72 -5.32 18.22
CA HIS A 122 -9.07 -4.81 19.56
C HIS A 122 -8.16 -3.68 20.06
N ALA A 123 -6.98 -3.50 19.48
CA ALA A 123 -6.00 -2.50 19.88
C ALA A 123 -5.63 -1.62 18.69
N LEU A 124 -5.41 -0.33 18.95
CA LEU A 124 -4.80 0.59 18.01
C LEU A 124 -3.33 0.19 17.83
N PRO A 125 -2.80 0.27 16.60
CA PRO A 125 -1.39 0.03 16.38
C PRO A 125 -0.59 1.18 17.00
N ASP A 126 0.58 0.85 17.52
CA ASP A 126 1.55 1.84 17.95
C ASP A 126 2.14 2.52 16.71
N VAL A 127 2.03 3.85 16.66
CA VAL A 127 2.39 4.67 15.51
C VAL A 127 3.36 5.74 16.00
N ASP A 128 4.57 5.75 15.43
CA ASP A 128 5.54 6.80 15.70
C ASP A 128 5.23 8.07 14.88
N ALA A 129 5.90 9.18 15.21
CA ALA A 129 5.67 10.45 14.53
C ALA A 129 5.92 10.36 13.01
N CYS A 130 6.92 9.59 12.59
CA CYS A 130 7.25 9.39 11.17
C CYS A 130 6.13 8.65 10.43
N MET A 131 5.60 7.57 11.01
CA MET A 131 4.50 6.80 10.43
C MET A 131 3.21 7.61 10.42
N LEU A 132 2.94 8.42 11.45
CA LEU A 132 1.79 9.33 11.45
C LEU A 132 1.87 10.34 10.30
N VAL A 133 3.04 10.94 10.05
CA VAL A 133 3.25 11.84 8.91
C VAL A 133 3.00 11.13 7.58
N ASN A 134 3.51 9.91 7.40
CA ASN A 134 3.25 9.12 6.18
C ASN A 134 1.75 8.86 6.00
N ILE A 135 1.03 8.52 7.07
CA ILE A 135 -0.43 8.34 7.04
C ILE A 135 -1.11 9.66 6.67
N CYS A 136 -0.72 10.80 7.25
CA CYS A 136 -1.29 12.11 6.92
C CYS A 136 -1.16 12.45 5.43
N VAL A 137 0.00 12.19 4.82
CA VAL A 137 0.21 12.41 3.38
C VAL A 137 -0.75 11.53 2.55
N MET A 138 -0.91 10.26 2.94
CA MET A 138 -1.85 9.37 2.25
C MET A 138 -3.30 9.80 2.46
N VAL A 139 -3.67 10.23 3.67
CA VAL A 139 -5.03 10.69 4.01
C VAL A 139 -5.41 11.93 3.22
N ASP A 140 -4.47 12.88 3.06
CA ASP A 140 -4.66 14.05 2.21
C ASP A 140 -4.82 13.66 0.75
N TYR A 141 -3.92 12.79 0.25
CA TYR A 141 -3.95 12.31 -1.14
C TYR A 141 -5.24 11.57 -1.49
N TYR A 142 -5.67 10.62 -0.66
CA TYR A 142 -6.89 9.85 -0.86
C TYR A 142 -8.15 10.56 -0.32
N GLN A 143 -8.00 11.73 0.30
CA GLN A 143 -9.09 12.53 0.88
C GLN A 143 -10.00 11.74 1.84
N CYS A 144 -9.43 10.90 2.70
CA CYS A 144 -10.16 10.01 3.62
C CYS A 144 -10.11 10.44 5.09
N HIS A 145 -9.98 11.75 5.35
CA HIS A 145 -9.86 12.37 6.67
C HIS A 145 -10.83 11.83 7.72
N LYS A 146 -12.13 11.73 7.37
CA LYS A 146 -13.19 11.27 8.29
C LYS A 146 -13.00 9.83 8.80
N ALA A 147 -12.38 8.97 7.99
CA ALA A 147 -12.15 7.58 8.38
C ALA A 147 -11.02 7.47 9.41
N VAL A 148 -10.05 8.39 9.36
CA VAL A 148 -8.85 8.36 10.20
C VAL A 148 -8.98 9.29 11.42
N GLU A 149 -9.91 10.25 11.41
CA GLU A 149 -10.13 11.23 12.49
C GLU A 149 -10.16 10.60 13.89
N GLY A 150 -10.92 9.52 14.09
CA GLY A 150 -11.01 8.85 15.39
C GLY A 150 -9.73 8.14 15.85
N PHE A 151 -8.81 7.83 14.93
CA PHE A 151 -7.53 7.20 15.21
C PHE A 151 -6.45 8.26 15.46
N ALA A 152 -6.52 9.38 14.75
CA ALA A 152 -5.55 10.46 14.80
C ALA A 152 -5.42 11.06 16.20
N ASP A 153 -6.53 11.34 16.89
CA ASP A 153 -6.52 11.91 18.23
C ASP A 153 -5.78 11.01 19.24
N ALA A 154 -6.01 9.69 19.14
CA ALA A 154 -5.37 8.71 20.00
C ALA A 154 -3.85 8.64 19.75
N TRP A 155 -3.43 8.61 18.48
CA TRP A 155 -2.00 8.58 18.14
C TRP A 155 -1.29 9.87 18.53
N ILE A 156 -1.91 11.03 18.30
CA ILE A 156 -1.34 12.32 18.70
C ILE A 156 -1.17 12.37 20.22
N GLY A 157 -2.14 11.89 20.99
CA GLY A 157 -2.03 11.77 22.45
C GLY A 157 -0.84 10.92 22.89
N CYS A 158 -0.73 9.68 22.39
CA CYS A 158 0.38 8.77 22.71
C CYS A 158 1.75 9.37 22.37
N ILE A 159 1.85 10.06 21.23
CA ILE A 159 3.09 10.70 20.80
C ILE A 159 3.44 11.88 21.72
N MET A 160 2.45 12.71 22.11
CA MET A 160 2.68 13.83 23.02
C MET A 160 3.10 13.38 24.42
N ASP A 161 2.53 12.31 24.95
CA ASP A 161 2.90 11.74 26.25
C ASP A 161 4.35 11.21 26.29
N THR A 162 4.92 10.92 25.12
CA THR A 162 6.31 10.44 24.99
C THR A 162 7.33 11.59 25.08
N PHE A 163 6.91 12.85 24.90
CA PHE A 163 7.81 13.99 25.05
C PHE A 163 7.98 14.33 26.53
N PRO A 164 9.22 14.34 27.06
CA PRO A 164 9.45 14.77 28.43
C PRO A 164 9.06 16.25 28.58
N LEU A 165 8.00 16.50 29.36
CA LEU A 165 7.49 17.84 29.65
C LEU A 165 8.43 18.69 30.54
N SER A 166 9.63 18.21 30.85
CA SER A 166 10.66 18.98 31.55
C SER A 166 12.04 18.70 30.99
N TYR A 167 12.68 19.73 30.43
CA TYR A 167 14.13 19.80 30.35
C TYR A 167 14.60 20.45 31.65
N GLY A 168 15.14 19.63 32.55
CA GLY A 168 15.80 20.09 33.78
C GLY A 168 17.26 20.46 33.53
#